data_AF-A0A2V9IL98-F1
#
_entry.id   AF-A0A2V9IL98-F1
#
_cell.length_a   1.000
_cell.length_b   1.000
_cell.length_c   1.000
_cell.angle_alpha   90.00
_cell.angle_beta   90.00
_cell.angle_gamma   90.00
#
_symmetry.space_group_name_H-M   'P 1'
#
loop_
_entity.id
_entity.type
_entity.pdbx_description
1 polymer ?
#
loop_
_entity_poly.entity_id
_entity_poly.type
_entity_poly.pdbx_seq_one_letter_code
_entity_poly.pdbx_strand_id
1 'polypeptide(L)'
;MTAFVFVTTMSSYLWRGNQMSDTPKSTYEIVMERLRRKDQEAGVEERQLNGEQKAAIAEARKVYEARAAERRILHESAIARTSDPAEREKLEEQCRRDMDRFARDRDAKIRKTRAGT
;
A
#
# COMPACT_ATOMS: atom_id res chain seq x y z
N MET A 1 -20.14 8.85 60.36
CA MET A 1 -21.61 8.74 60.52
C MET A 1 -22.21 9.87 59.69
N THR A 2 -22.55 9.65 58.40
CA THR A 2 -23.91 9.31 57.87
C THR A 2 -24.95 10.38 58.26
N ALA A 3 -25.72 11.02 57.37
CA ALA A 3 -26.28 10.55 56.10
C ALA A 3 -26.69 11.70 55.12
N PHE A 4 -26.74 11.31 53.84
CA PHE A 4 -27.32 11.95 52.65
C PHE A 4 -28.87 12.03 52.69
N VAL A 5 -29.50 12.59 51.63
CA VAL A 5 -30.94 12.52 51.16
C VAL A 5 -31.64 13.91 51.26
N PHE A 6 -32.25 14.56 50.24
CA PHE A 6 -32.89 14.11 48.98
C PHE A 6 -33.02 15.24 47.92
N VAL A 7 -33.22 14.78 46.68
CA VAL A 7 -33.43 15.48 45.39
C VAL A 7 -34.86 15.98 45.22
N THR A 8 -35.08 17.05 44.42
CA THR A 8 -36.16 17.32 43.41
C THR A 8 -36.50 18.82 43.36
N THR A 9 -36.75 19.56 42.27
CA THR A 9 -36.77 19.42 40.79
C THR A 9 -36.89 20.87 40.28
N MET A 10 -36.32 21.24 39.13
CA MET A 10 -36.96 22.11 38.11
C MET A 10 -36.07 22.20 36.87
N SER A 11 -36.49 21.40 35.89
CA SER A 11 -36.23 21.51 34.45
C SER A 11 -36.19 22.95 33.95
N SER A 12 -35.15 23.32 33.19
CA SER A 12 -35.18 24.40 32.19
C SER A 12 -33.93 24.35 31.29
N TYR A 13 -34.15 24.03 30.01
CA TYR A 13 -33.24 24.13 28.84
C TYR A 13 -32.03 23.17 28.86
N LEU A 14 -31.97 22.01 28.18
CA LEU A 14 -32.36 21.74 26.78
C LEU A 14 -31.99 22.87 25.81
N TRP A 15 -30.73 23.31 25.90
CA TRP A 15 -30.02 24.12 24.90
C TRP A 15 -28.55 23.71 24.96
N ARG A 16 -28.07 22.77 24.15
CA ARG A 16 -27.78 22.96 22.73
C ARG A 16 -27.58 21.57 22.14
N GLY A 17 -28.53 21.13 21.32
CA GLY A 17 -28.33 19.97 20.47
C GLY A 17 -27.10 20.18 19.58
N ASN A 18 -26.30 19.13 19.44
CA ASN A 18 -25.62 18.77 18.20
C ASN A 18 -25.11 19.96 17.35
N GLN A 19 -23.99 20.58 17.74
CA GLN A 19 -23.18 21.32 16.79
C GLN A 19 -22.44 20.30 15.92
N MET A 20 -23.15 19.67 14.99
CA MET A 20 -22.55 19.38 13.69
C MET A 20 -22.08 20.75 13.19
N SER A 21 -20.77 20.95 13.05
CA SER A 21 -20.17 22.21 12.62
C SER A 21 -20.97 22.80 11.45
N ASP A 22 -21.59 23.96 11.64
CA ASP A 22 -22.44 24.65 10.66
C ASP A 22 -21.62 25.32 9.53
N THR A 23 -20.35 24.93 9.41
CA THR A 23 -19.48 25.31 8.31
C THR A 23 -19.81 24.40 7.12
N PRO A 24 -20.21 24.95 5.96
CA PRO A 24 -20.40 24.16 4.76
C PRO A 24 -19.10 23.43 4.43
N LYS A 25 -19.17 22.09 4.33
CA LYS A 25 -18.02 21.29 3.93
C LYS A 25 -17.53 21.74 2.56
N SER A 26 -16.22 21.81 2.41
CA SER A 26 -15.59 22.07 1.11
C SER A 26 -15.95 20.94 0.13
N THR A 27 -16.00 21.26 -1.17
CA THR A 27 -16.16 20.27 -2.24
C THR A 27 -15.15 19.13 -2.09
N TYR A 28 -13.92 19.43 -1.68
CA TYR A 28 -12.88 18.42 -1.41
C TYR A 28 -13.31 17.44 -0.31
N GLU A 29 -13.84 17.95 0.80
CA GLU A 29 -14.26 17.13 1.94
C GLU A 29 -15.44 16.23 1.57
N ILE A 30 -16.42 16.75 0.81
CA ILE A 30 -17.56 15.98 0.32
C ILE A 30 -17.10 14.84 -0.61
N VAL A 31 -16.13 15.10 -1.49
CA VAL A 31 -15.58 14.09 -2.39
C VAL A 31 -14.84 13.01 -1.60
N MET A 32 -14.00 13.40 -0.63
CA MET A 32 -13.26 12.45 0.22
C MET A 32 -14.18 11.61 1.10
N GLU A 33 -15.27 12.17 1.64
CA GLU A 33 -16.27 11.40 2.38
C GLU A 33 -17.02 10.41 1.50
N ARG A 34 -17.41 10.81 0.28
CA ARG A 34 -18.02 9.90 -0.68
C ARG A 34 -17.07 8.75 -1.05
N LEU A 35 -15.78 9.02 -1.17
CA LEU A 35 -14.76 8.01 -1.46
C LEU A 35 -14.64 7.03 -0.29
N ARG A 36 -14.44 7.53 0.94
CA ARG A 36 -14.36 6.70 2.16
C ARG A 36 -15.60 5.84 2.37
N ARG A 37 -16.78 6.40 2.10
CA ARG A 37 -18.05 5.64 2.19
C ARG A 37 -18.11 4.52 1.16
N LYS A 38 -17.71 4.78 -0.09
CA LYS A 38 -17.63 3.73 -1.12
C LYS A 38 -16.63 2.63 -0.75
N ASP A 39 -15.49 2.99 -0.18
CA ASP A 39 -14.49 2.03 0.29
C ASP A 39 -15.06 1.16 1.43
N GLN A 40 -15.79 1.76 2.37
CA GLN A 40 -16.50 1.03 3.45
C GLN A 40 -17.59 0.11 2.91
N GLU A 41 -18.43 0.59 1.98
CA GLU A 41 -19.48 -0.20 1.31
C GLU A 41 -18.89 -1.38 0.52
N ALA A 42 -17.71 -1.19 -0.08
CA ALA A 42 -16.97 -2.23 -0.78
C ALA A 42 -16.17 -3.18 0.16
N GLY A 43 -16.22 -2.94 1.48
CA GLY A 43 -15.47 -3.73 2.47
C GLY A 43 -13.95 -3.54 2.39
N VAL A 44 -13.48 -2.43 1.83
CA VAL A 44 -12.06 -2.10 1.70
C VAL A 44 -11.57 -1.50 3.02
N GLU A 45 -10.77 -2.27 3.76
CA GLU A 45 -10.07 -1.76 4.94
C GLU A 45 -8.74 -1.08 4.56
N GLU A 46 -8.57 0.17 4.97
CA GLU A 46 -7.29 0.88 4.84
C GLU A 46 -6.26 0.30 5.83
N ARG A 47 -5.43 -0.64 5.35
CA ARG A 47 -4.31 -1.18 6.14
C ARG A 47 -3.09 -0.31 6.00
N GLN A 48 -2.85 0.53 7.00
CA GLN A 48 -1.59 1.28 7.08
C GLN A 48 -0.41 0.33 7.27
N LEU A 49 0.63 0.52 6.46
CA LEU A 49 1.87 -0.25 6.57
C LEU A 49 2.69 0.26 7.76
N ASN A 50 3.11 -0.66 8.63
CA ASN A 50 4.05 -0.35 9.70
C ASN A 50 5.48 -0.12 9.15
N GLY A 51 6.39 0.36 10.01
CA GLY A 51 7.77 0.66 9.62
C GLY A 51 8.53 -0.55 9.07
N GLU A 52 8.35 -1.71 9.68
CA GLU A 52 9.00 -2.97 9.27
C GLU A 52 8.51 -3.44 7.90
N GLN A 53 7.21 -3.37 7.63
CA GLN A 53 6.63 -3.68 6.33
C GLN A 53 7.15 -2.74 5.24
N LYS A 54 7.27 -1.44 5.54
CA LYS A 54 7.86 -0.47 4.61
C LYS A 54 9.32 -0.81 4.32
N ALA A 55 10.11 -1.12 5.35
CA ALA A 55 11.50 -1.52 5.20
C ALA A 55 11.64 -2.81 4.37
N ALA A 56 10.81 -3.83 4.64
CA ALA A 56 10.81 -5.08 3.90
C ALA A 56 10.40 -4.92 2.42
N ILE A 57 9.44 -4.02 2.12
CA ILE A 57 9.08 -3.68 0.74
C ILE A 57 10.23 -2.96 0.04
N ALA A 58 10.90 -2.03 0.72
CA ALA A 58 12.06 -1.34 0.17
C ALA A 58 13.20 -2.33 -0.13
N GLU A 59 13.45 -3.27 0.76
CA GLU A 59 14.46 -4.30 0.58
C GLU A 59 14.13 -5.22 -0.60
N ALA A 60 12.87 -5.67 -0.73
CA ALA A 60 12.43 -6.46 -1.87
C ALA A 60 12.69 -5.74 -3.22
N ARG A 61 12.53 -4.42 -3.26
CA ARG A 61 12.84 -3.61 -4.44
C ARG A 61 14.33 -3.53 -4.72
N LYS A 62 15.16 -3.28 -3.70
CA LYS A 62 16.63 -3.24 -3.83
C LYS A 62 17.18 -4.56 -4.35
N VAL A 63 16.72 -5.69 -3.81
CA VAL A 63 17.15 -7.02 -4.27
C VAL A 63 16.79 -7.26 -5.73
N TYR A 64 15.58 -6.86 -6.16
CA TYR A 64 15.19 -6.92 -7.57
C TYR A 64 16.09 -6.05 -8.45
N GLU A 65 16.33 -4.80 -8.05
CA GLU A 65 17.18 -3.86 -8.80
C GLU A 65 18.60 -4.39 -8.96
N ALA A 66 19.19 -4.93 -7.89
CA ALA A 66 20.53 -5.52 -7.93
C ALA A 66 20.60 -6.72 -8.90
N ARG A 67 19.66 -7.66 -8.81
CA ARG A 67 19.60 -8.84 -9.69
C ARG A 67 19.35 -8.46 -11.15
N ALA A 68 18.47 -7.49 -11.38
CA ALA A 68 18.19 -6.98 -12.72
C ALA A 68 19.42 -6.30 -13.33
N ALA A 69 20.14 -5.49 -12.55
CA ALA A 69 21.36 -4.82 -13.00
C ALA A 69 22.45 -5.83 -13.36
N GLU A 70 22.73 -6.79 -12.47
CA GLU A 70 23.67 -7.87 -12.72
C GLU A 70 23.30 -8.65 -13.99
N ARG A 71 22.04 -9.06 -14.12
CA ARG A 71 21.59 -9.84 -15.29
C ARG A 71 21.73 -9.08 -16.59
N ARG A 72 21.46 -7.76 -16.60
CA ARG A 72 21.65 -6.88 -17.76
C ARG A 72 23.11 -6.79 -18.16
N ILE A 73 24.01 -6.58 -17.21
CA ILE A 73 25.46 -6.55 -17.47
C ILE A 73 25.92 -7.87 -18.09
N LEU A 74 25.50 -9.00 -17.51
CA LEU A 74 25.83 -10.32 -18.04
C LEU A 74 25.25 -10.56 -19.44
N HIS A 75 24.03 -10.09 -19.70
CA HIS A 75 23.38 -10.20 -21.00
C HIS A 75 24.10 -9.37 -22.06
N GLU A 76 24.38 -8.09 -21.78
CA GLU A 76 25.10 -7.20 -22.68
C GLU A 76 26.48 -7.77 -23.03
N SER A 77 27.20 -8.26 -22.01
CA SER A 77 28.48 -8.94 -22.18
C SER A 77 28.37 -10.19 -23.07
N ALA A 78 27.31 -10.98 -22.93
CA ALA A 78 27.06 -12.16 -23.76
C ALA A 78 26.72 -11.79 -25.21
N ILE A 79 25.82 -10.83 -25.43
CA ILE A 79 25.43 -10.37 -26.77
C ILE A 79 26.64 -9.78 -27.53
N ALA A 80 27.51 -9.05 -26.84
CA ALA A 80 28.73 -8.49 -27.43
C ALA A 80 29.68 -9.56 -27.98
N ARG A 81 29.68 -10.77 -27.39
CA ARG A 81 30.55 -11.89 -27.81
C ARG A 81 29.91 -12.85 -28.82
N THR A 82 28.59 -12.84 -28.94
CA THR A 82 27.86 -13.76 -29.81
C THR A 82 27.60 -13.11 -31.16
N SER A 83 27.96 -13.77 -32.27
CA SER A 83 27.70 -13.26 -33.63
C SER A 83 26.53 -13.96 -34.32
N ASP A 84 26.23 -15.22 -33.95
CA ASP A 84 25.12 -15.98 -34.51
C ASP A 84 23.76 -15.38 -34.09
N PRO A 85 22.90 -14.97 -35.04
CA PRO A 85 21.57 -14.46 -34.75
C PRO A 85 20.68 -15.42 -33.93
N ALA A 86 20.76 -16.73 -34.20
CA ALA A 86 19.92 -17.71 -33.51
C ALA A 86 20.31 -17.86 -32.02
N GLU A 87 21.61 -17.80 -31.74
CA GLU A 87 22.11 -17.81 -30.36
C GLU A 87 21.83 -16.48 -29.64
N ARG A 88 21.86 -15.35 -30.34
CA ARG A 88 21.43 -14.06 -29.77
C ARG A 88 19.97 -14.07 -29.34
N GLU A 89 19.07 -14.58 -30.19
CA GLU A 89 17.64 -14.69 -29.86
C GLU A 89 17.41 -15.55 -28.60
N LYS A 90 18.14 -16.67 -28.48
CA LYS A 90 18.09 -17.50 -27.25
C LYS A 90 18.55 -16.72 -26.01
N LEU A 91 19.64 -15.94 -26.11
CA LEU A 91 20.16 -15.13 -25.00
C LEU A 91 19.20 -14.01 -24.59
N GLU A 92 18.54 -13.38 -25.56
CA GLU A 92 17.50 -12.36 -25.32
C GLU A 92 16.29 -12.98 -24.62
N GLU A 93 15.82 -14.13 -25.10
CA GLU A 93 14.70 -14.84 -24.53
C GLU A 93 14.99 -15.28 -23.08
N GLN A 94 16.20 -15.79 -22.81
CA GLN A 94 16.63 -16.11 -21.44
C GLN A 94 16.64 -14.87 -20.55
N CYS A 95 17.20 -13.76 -21.03
CA CYS A 95 17.23 -12.49 -20.29
C CYS A 95 15.80 -12.02 -19.96
N ARG A 96 14.88 -12.07 -20.94
CA ARG A 96 13.47 -11.72 -20.77
C ARG A 96 12.80 -12.57 -19.69
N ARG A 97 12.98 -13.89 -19.73
CA ARG A 97 12.43 -14.81 -18.72
C ARG A 97 12.99 -14.55 -17.32
N ASP A 98 14.27 -14.26 -17.21
CA ASP A 98 14.92 -13.93 -15.93
C ASP A 98 14.35 -12.64 -15.35
N MET A 99 14.20 -11.60 -16.17
CA MET A 99 13.60 -10.32 -15.76
C MET A 99 12.16 -10.51 -15.27
N ASP A 100 11.36 -11.28 -16.00
CA ASP A 100 9.99 -11.63 -15.60
C ASP A 100 9.96 -12.38 -14.27
N ARG A 101 10.87 -13.35 -14.07
CA ARG A 101 10.98 -14.10 -12.82
C ARG A 101 11.32 -13.17 -11.66
N PHE A 102 12.32 -12.30 -11.81
CA PHE A 102 12.70 -11.35 -10.76
C PHE A 102 11.55 -10.39 -10.41
N ALA A 103 10.79 -9.93 -11.40
CA ALA A 103 9.62 -9.09 -11.17
C ALA A 103 8.53 -9.85 -10.38
N ARG A 104 8.24 -11.10 -10.77
CA ARG A 104 7.29 -11.97 -10.05
C ARG A 104 7.73 -12.21 -8.61
N ASP A 105 9.01 -12.47 -8.36
CA ASP A 105 9.56 -12.69 -7.02
C ASP A 105 9.41 -11.44 -6.13
N ARG A 106 9.76 -10.26 -6.66
CA ARG A 106 9.57 -8.97 -5.98
C ARG A 106 8.11 -8.76 -5.63
N ASP A 107 7.22 -8.95 -6.60
CA ASP A 107 5.79 -8.67 -6.42
C ASP A 107 5.15 -9.67 -5.46
N ALA A 108 5.57 -10.94 -5.50
CA ALA A 108 5.17 -11.95 -4.54
C ALA A 108 5.62 -11.58 -3.12
N LYS A 109 6.87 -11.10 -2.95
CA LYS A 109 7.39 -10.66 -1.66
C LYS A 109 6.63 -9.44 -1.13
N ILE A 110 6.41 -8.42 -1.97
CA ILE A 110 5.64 -7.22 -1.60
C ILE A 110 4.21 -7.59 -1.20
N ARG A 111 3.55 -8.47 -1.95
CA ARG A 111 2.20 -8.94 -1.65
C ARG A 111 2.13 -9.63 -0.29
N LYS A 112 3.07 -10.54 -0.03
CA LYS A 112 3.22 -11.24 1.26
C LYS A 112 3.43 -10.26 2.42
N THR A 113 4.38 -9.32 2.28
CA THR A 113 4.63 -8.29 3.29
C THR A 113 3.41 -7.42 3.57
N ARG A 114 2.64 -7.04 2.54
CA ARG A 114 1.37 -6.30 2.70
C ARG A 114 0.28 -7.13 3.39
N ALA A 115 0.26 -8.44 3.14
CA ALA A 115 -0.66 -9.38 3.80
C ALA A 115 -0.25 -9.69 5.25
N GLY A 116 0.98 -9.37 5.66
CA GLY A 116 1.49 -9.67 7.01
C GLY A 116 1.95 -11.12 7.19
N THR A 117 2.22 -11.83 6.09
CA THR A 117 2.71 -13.22 6.02
C THR A 117 4.07 -13.27 5.35
#